data_AF-A0A813JVM4-F1
#
_entry.id   AF-A0A813JVM4-F1
#
_cell.length_a   1.000
_cell.length_b   1.000
_cell.length_c   1.000
_cell.angle_alpha   90.00
_cell.angle_beta   90.00
_cell.angle_gamma   90.00
#
_symmetry.space_group_name_H-M   'P 1'
#
loop_
_entity.id
_entity.type
_entity.pdbx_description
1 polymer ?
#
loop_
_entity_poly.entity_id
_entity_poly.type
_entity_poly.pdbx_seq_one_letter_code
_entity_poly.pdbx_strand_id
1 'polypeptide(L)'
;MVVMDQKKTGLALDFDQLRAPASWVAVTVATFFLAWLVTSPQPCQKVSACAETLREFPNQYGSYSAAALFAMCLHELVSLFFTYAGVKETQTLVPTLRSKCLPSLLLASMFATLGLVHATYDTGDLFVSHASRGGGFVAEGRPIYTMTFFEWVMDVPLMMVLSGYCAMGRPISELSGPVVVTNIYIIFCWASLTTSSATLRWSLIAMSWVMYTWASREMLGWVSNYERTAPQDLPSRSLRPVLSVGLIALFFVYGMVFTASVTGIMDAHSERMFYLCATLTSKLAFSIAFVIIRADEYHQMLTGVLKKVSISNIGMVSIMRGTFDLLLPCTVDA
;
A
#
# COMPACT_ATOMS: atom_id res chain seq x y z
N MET A 1 1.50 1.51 32.26
CA MET A 1 0.97 0.41 31.42
C MET A 1 -0.54 0.62 31.27
N VAL A 2 -1.00 1.33 30.25
CA VAL A 2 -2.45 1.47 29.97
C VAL A 2 -2.88 0.14 29.38
N VAL A 3 -3.36 -0.75 30.24
CA VAL A 3 -4.10 -1.93 29.83
C VAL A 3 -5.37 -1.37 29.17
N MET A 4 -5.36 -1.20 27.85
CA MET A 4 -6.61 -1.07 27.11
C MET A 4 -7.43 -2.29 27.49
N ASP A 5 -8.48 -2.06 28.27
CA ASP A 5 -9.45 -3.06 28.70
C ASP A 5 -10.15 -3.58 27.44
N GLN A 6 -9.48 -4.49 26.72
CA GLN A 6 -10.01 -5.28 25.61
C GLN A 6 -10.98 -6.28 26.19
N LYS A 7 -12.10 -5.74 26.64
CA LYS A 7 -13.19 -6.46 27.27
C LYS A 7 -13.87 -7.33 26.21
N LYS A 8 -13.43 -8.57 26.08
CA LYS A 8 -14.20 -9.77 25.70
C LYS A 8 -15.25 -9.65 24.57
N THR A 9 -15.08 -8.75 23.60
CA THR A 9 -15.85 -8.80 22.35
C THR A 9 -15.19 -9.82 21.45
N GLY A 10 -15.62 -11.07 21.60
CA GLY A 10 -15.25 -12.15 20.71
C GLY A 10 -15.58 -11.76 19.27
N LEU A 11 -14.55 -11.68 18.45
CA LEU A 11 -14.46 -12.08 17.04
C LEU A 11 -15.61 -11.75 16.06
N ALA A 12 -16.55 -10.86 16.39
CA ALA A 12 -17.34 -10.18 15.40
C ALA A 12 -16.36 -9.23 14.70
N LEU A 13 -15.96 -9.59 13.49
CA LEU A 13 -15.46 -8.60 12.53
C LEU A 13 -16.52 -7.51 12.52
N ASP A 14 -16.22 -6.41 13.19
CA ASP A 14 -17.18 -5.34 13.41
C ASP A 14 -17.67 -4.93 12.03
N PHE A 15 -18.99 -4.99 11.79
CA PHE A 15 -19.55 -4.71 10.47
C PHE A 15 -19.09 -3.33 9.97
N ASP A 16 -18.79 -2.43 10.90
CA ASP A 16 -18.21 -1.11 10.63
C ASP A 16 -16.81 -1.17 10.00
N GLN A 17 -15.99 -2.19 10.29
CA GLN A 17 -14.70 -2.39 9.63
C GLN A 17 -14.83 -2.82 8.17
N LEU A 18 -15.91 -3.51 7.78
CA LEU A 18 -16.17 -3.89 6.39
C LEU A 18 -16.85 -2.77 5.58
N ARG A 19 -17.59 -1.89 6.27
CA ARG A 19 -18.33 -0.79 5.63
C ARG A 19 -17.43 0.23 4.96
N ALA A 20 -16.31 0.59 5.61
CA ALA A 20 -15.36 1.54 5.05
C ALA A 20 -14.77 1.06 3.72
N PRO A 21 -14.13 -0.13 3.61
CA PRO A 21 -13.64 -0.66 2.34
C PRO A 21 -14.70 -0.73 1.24
N ALA A 22 -15.92 -1.17 1.57
CA ALA A 22 -17.02 -1.22 0.61
C ALA A 22 -17.37 0.16 0.05
N SER A 23 -17.39 1.20 0.91
CA SER A 23 -17.61 2.58 0.49
C SER A 23 -16.48 3.09 -0.42
N TRP A 24 -15.22 2.72 -0.14
CA TRP A 24 -14.08 3.13 -0.95
C TRP A 24 -14.19 2.56 -2.37
N VAL A 25 -14.53 1.27 -2.48
CA VAL A 25 -14.75 0.59 -3.76
C VAL A 25 -15.91 1.23 -4.51
N ALA A 26 -17.04 1.48 -3.84
CA ALA A 26 -18.21 2.08 -4.47
C ALA A 26 -17.92 3.48 -5.04
N VAL A 27 -17.27 4.35 -4.27
CA VAL A 27 -16.89 5.71 -4.70
C VAL A 27 -15.88 5.64 -5.86
N THR A 28 -14.90 4.74 -5.77
CA THR A 28 -13.89 4.54 -6.82
C THR A 28 -14.54 4.11 -8.13
N VAL A 29 -15.40 3.08 -8.10
CA VAL A 29 -16.12 2.58 -9.29
C VAL A 29 -17.03 3.64 -9.87
N ALA A 30 -17.79 4.36 -9.03
CA ALA A 30 -18.67 5.44 -9.49
C ALA A 30 -17.86 6.57 -10.16
N THR A 31 -16.75 7.00 -9.55
CA THR A 31 -15.88 8.05 -10.09
C THR A 31 -15.26 7.60 -11.41
N PHE A 32 -14.77 6.36 -11.48
CA PHE A 32 -14.20 5.80 -12.71
C PHE A 32 -15.23 5.75 -13.83
N PHE A 33 -16.44 5.28 -13.56
CA PHE A 33 -17.51 5.20 -14.55
C PHE A 33 -17.93 6.59 -15.05
N LEU A 34 -18.07 7.57 -14.16
CA LEU A 34 -18.35 8.95 -14.54
C LEU A 34 -17.22 9.55 -15.40
N ALA A 35 -15.97 9.35 -15.00
CA ALA A 35 -14.81 9.79 -15.77
C ALA A 35 -14.75 9.12 -17.15
N TRP A 36 -15.07 7.82 -17.22
CA TRP A 36 -15.14 7.08 -18.48
C TRP A 36 -16.20 7.62 -19.42
N LEU A 37 -17.42 7.88 -18.92
CA LEU A 37 -18.50 8.46 -19.72
C LEU A 37 -18.13 9.85 -20.25
N VAL A 38 -17.59 10.72 -19.39
CA VAL A 38 -17.23 12.10 -19.74
C VAL A 38 -16.10 12.15 -20.76
N THR A 39 -15.08 11.32 -20.60
CA THR A 39 -13.88 11.36 -21.46
C THR A 39 -14.01 10.49 -22.72
N SER A 40 -14.85 9.46 -22.66
CA SER A 40 -15.09 8.50 -23.74
C SER A 40 -13.77 8.01 -24.37
N PRO A 41 -12.87 7.38 -23.60
CA PRO A 41 -11.50 7.16 -24.02
C PRO A 41 -11.44 6.24 -25.26
N GLN A 42 -10.54 6.54 -26.19
CA GLN A 42 -10.38 5.73 -27.42
C GLN A 42 -9.26 4.70 -27.22
N PRO A 43 -9.49 3.41 -27.51
CA PRO A 43 -8.44 2.39 -27.42
C PRO A 43 -7.35 2.65 -28.46
N CYS A 44 -6.09 2.41 -28.10
CA CYS A 44 -4.95 2.67 -28.99
C CYS A 44 -5.00 1.89 -30.31
N GLN A 45 -5.68 0.74 -30.33
CA GLN A 45 -5.93 -0.03 -31.57
C GLN A 45 -6.58 0.79 -32.68
N LYS A 46 -7.40 1.78 -32.33
CA LYS A 46 -8.15 2.60 -33.29
C LYS A 46 -7.35 3.79 -33.81
N VAL A 47 -6.17 4.07 -33.26
CA VAL A 47 -5.34 5.23 -33.61
C VAL A 47 -3.95 4.73 -34.04
N SER A 48 -3.65 4.83 -35.34
CA SER A 48 -2.43 4.25 -35.93
C SER A 48 -1.15 4.73 -35.24
N ALA A 49 -1.03 6.03 -35.00
CA ALA A 49 0.13 6.60 -34.30
C ALA A 49 0.34 6.02 -32.89
N CYS A 50 -0.76 5.77 -32.14
CA CYS A 50 -0.64 5.11 -30.84
C CYS A 50 -0.21 3.65 -30.99
N ALA A 51 -0.83 2.92 -31.90
CA ALA A 51 -0.55 1.50 -32.12
C ALA A 51 0.91 1.27 -32.57
N GLU A 52 1.45 2.14 -33.42
CA GLU A 52 2.85 2.12 -33.84
C GLU A 52 3.79 2.35 -32.66
N THR A 53 3.58 3.44 -31.90
CA THR A 53 4.37 3.74 -30.70
C THR A 53 4.33 2.59 -29.70
N LEU A 54 3.18 1.93 -29.52
CA LEU A 54 3.04 0.83 -28.56
C LEU A 54 3.74 -0.45 -29.01
N ARG A 55 3.87 -0.70 -30.32
CA ARG A 55 4.60 -1.85 -30.89
C ARG A 55 6.12 -1.74 -30.78
N GLU A 56 6.65 -0.52 -30.66
CA GLU A 56 8.09 -0.30 -30.48
C GLU A 56 8.59 -0.74 -29.09
N PHE A 57 7.68 -0.95 -28.13
CA PHE A 57 8.06 -1.37 -26.79
C PHE A 57 8.38 -2.86 -26.73
N PRO A 58 9.55 -3.25 -26.21
CA PRO A 58 9.88 -4.66 -26.02
C PRO A 58 9.00 -5.28 -24.93
N ASN A 59 8.21 -6.29 -25.31
CA ASN A 59 7.32 -7.02 -24.40
C ASN A 59 8.07 -7.77 -23.29
N GLN A 60 9.35 -8.10 -23.51
CA GLN A 60 10.15 -8.95 -22.61
C GLN A 60 10.27 -8.42 -21.17
N TYR A 61 10.29 -7.08 -20.97
CA TYR A 61 10.35 -6.51 -19.62
C TYR A 61 9.10 -6.84 -18.78
N GLY A 62 7.95 -6.99 -19.43
CA GLY A 62 6.70 -7.38 -18.79
C GLY A 62 6.78 -8.78 -18.20
N SER A 63 7.24 -9.76 -18.98
CA SER A 63 7.33 -11.16 -18.55
C SER A 63 8.33 -11.35 -17.40
N TYR A 64 9.51 -10.74 -17.47
CA TYR A 64 10.50 -10.82 -16.39
C TYR A 64 9.99 -10.18 -15.10
N SER A 65 9.35 -9.01 -15.19
CA SER A 65 8.77 -8.32 -14.04
C SER A 65 7.63 -9.15 -13.44
N ALA A 66 6.73 -9.67 -14.27
CA ALA A 66 5.61 -10.51 -13.82
C ALA A 66 6.10 -11.77 -13.09
N ALA A 67 7.10 -12.48 -13.65
CA ALA A 67 7.68 -13.66 -13.03
C ALA A 67 8.28 -13.35 -11.65
N ALA A 68 9.06 -12.27 -11.53
CA ALA A 68 9.63 -11.84 -10.25
C ALA A 68 8.52 -11.49 -9.23
N LEU A 69 7.48 -10.79 -9.66
CA LEU A 69 6.35 -10.40 -8.81
C LEU A 69 5.53 -11.61 -8.34
N PHE A 70 5.26 -12.58 -9.20
CA PHE A 70 4.60 -13.83 -8.79
C PHE A 70 5.45 -14.64 -7.82
N ALA A 71 6.78 -14.66 -7.98
CA ALA A 71 7.66 -15.28 -7.01
C ALA A 71 7.58 -14.58 -5.64
N MET A 72 7.56 -13.24 -5.61
CA MET A 72 7.38 -12.46 -4.37
C MET A 72 5.99 -12.67 -3.74
N CYS A 73 4.95 -12.76 -4.57
CA CYS A 73 3.59 -13.11 -4.13
C CYS A 73 3.58 -14.50 -3.46
N LEU A 74 4.18 -15.51 -4.10
CA LEU A 74 4.27 -16.86 -3.56
C LEU A 74 5.04 -16.87 -2.24
N HIS A 75 6.15 -16.12 -2.15
CA HIS A 75 6.91 -15.96 -0.93
C HIS A 75 6.06 -15.40 0.23
N GLU A 76 5.29 -14.34 0.00
CA GLU A 76 4.40 -13.77 1.04
C GLU A 76 3.23 -14.72 1.38
N LEU A 77 2.69 -15.47 0.42
CA LEU A 77 1.66 -16.49 0.66
C LEU A 77 2.18 -17.65 1.52
N VAL A 78 3.40 -18.12 1.24
CA VAL A 78 4.06 -19.16 2.04
C VAL A 78 4.35 -18.65 3.44
N SER A 79 4.86 -17.42 3.58
CA SER A 79 5.07 -16.77 4.88
C SER A 79 3.76 -16.62 5.67
N LEU A 80 2.68 -16.21 5.00
CA LEU A 80 1.34 -16.12 5.56
C LEU A 80 0.85 -17.48 6.04
N PHE A 81 1.01 -18.53 5.23
CA PHE A 81 0.61 -19.89 5.57
C PHE A 81 1.33 -20.39 6.82
N PHE A 82 2.66 -20.27 6.89
CA PHE A 82 3.44 -20.68 8.07
C PHE A 82 3.08 -19.87 9.30
N THR A 83 2.90 -18.55 9.16
CA THR A 83 2.46 -17.70 10.26
C THR A 83 1.09 -18.12 10.75
N TYR A 84 0.14 -18.35 9.85
CA TYR A 84 -1.21 -18.79 10.21
C TYR A 84 -1.22 -20.16 10.89
N ALA A 85 -0.47 -21.13 10.35
CA ALA A 85 -0.35 -22.47 10.91
C ALA A 85 0.26 -22.45 12.33
N GLY A 86 1.35 -21.71 12.54
CA GLY A 86 1.97 -21.56 13.86
C GLY A 86 1.12 -20.77 14.86
N VAL A 87 0.34 -19.80 14.37
CA VAL A 87 -0.58 -19.04 15.22
C VAL A 87 -1.78 -19.89 15.64
N LYS A 88 -2.29 -20.81 14.82
CA LYS A 88 -3.47 -21.61 15.15
C LYS A 88 -3.36 -22.34 16.49
N GLU A 89 -2.17 -22.86 16.81
CA GLU A 89 -1.93 -23.56 18.09
C GLU A 89 -1.76 -22.58 19.27
N THR A 90 -1.25 -21.38 19.01
CA THR A 90 -0.95 -20.35 20.03
C THR A 90 -2.04 -19.30 20.19
N GLN A 91 -3.05 -19.29 19.32
CA GLN A 91 -4.09 -18.26 19.25
C GLN A 91 -4.98 -18.24 20.50
N THR A 92 -5.12 -19.38 21.18
CA THR A 92 -5.82 -19.46 22.47
C THR A 92 -5.11 -18.66 23.56
N LEU A 93 -3.79 -18.45 23.44
CA LEU A 93 -2.97 -17.76 24.43
C LEU A 93 -2.77 -16.27 24.08
N VAL A 94 -2.62 -15.94 22.80
CA VAL A 94 -2.28 -14.57 22.35
C VAL A 94 -3.13 -14.16 21.14
N PRO A 95 -4.34 -13.60 21.37
CA PRO A 95 -5.25 -13.25 20.27
C PRO A 95 -4.73 -12.14 19.35
N THR A 96 -3.76 -11.33 19.81
CA THR A 96 -3.13 -10.26 19.02
C THR A 96 -2.36 -10.79 17.82
N LEU A 97 -1.96 -12.07 17.80
CA LEU A 97 -1.23 -12.69 16.70
C LEU A 97 -2.01 -12.72 15.38
N ARG A 98 -3.35 -12.73 15.40
CA ARG A 98 -4.16 -12.75 14.17
C ARG A 98 -3.97 -11.49 13.32
N SER A 99 -3.72 -10.35 13.96
CA SER A 99 -3.48 -9.08 13.26
C SER A 99 -2.18 -9.10 12.42
N LYS A 100 -1.25 -10.02 12.73
CA LYS A 100 0.04 -10.15 12.04
C LYS A 100 -0.04 -10.81 10.66
N CYS A 101 -1.15 -11.48 10.35
CA CYS A 101 -1.39 -12.06 9.03
C CYS A 101 -1.78 -11.01 7.98
N LEU A 102 -2.37 -9.89 8.41
CA LEU A 102 -2.91 -8.89 7.49
C LEU A 102 -1.84 -8.26 6.59
N PRO A 103 -0.66 -7.82 7.09
CA PRO A 103 0.36 -7.23 6.22
C PRO A 103 0.82 -8.17 5.10
N SER A 104 1.07 -9.45 5.40
CA SER A 104 1.48 -10.45 4.40
C SER A 104 0.40 -10.64 3.34
N LEU A 105 -0.87 -10.67 3.75
CA LEU A 105 -2.00 -10.80 2.82
C LEU A 105 -2.11 -9.58 1.89
N LEU A 106 -1.98 -8.36 2.43
CA LEU A 106 -2.03 -7.14 1.63
C LEU A 106 -0.84 -7.05 0.67
N LEU A 107 0.37 -7.40 1.12
CA LEU A 107 1.56 -7.47 0.27
C LEU A 107 1.43 -8.51 -0.84
N ALA A 108 0.95 -9.73 -0.52
CA ALA A 108 0.69 -10.77 -1.52
C ALA A 108 -0.35 -10.30 -2.55
N SER A 109 -1.42 -9.65 -2.10
CA SER A 109 -2.45 -9.09 -2.98
C SER A 109 -1.88 -8.05 -3.93
N MET A 110 -1.05 -7.12 -3.41
CA MET A 110 -0.36 -6.09 -4.20
C MET A 110 0.64 -6.68 -5.21
N PHE A 111 1.35 -7.75 -4.87
CA PHE A 111 2.24 -8.42 -5.82
C PHE A 111 1.47 -9.22 -6.88
N ALA A 112 0.33 -9.81 -6.51
CA ALA A 112 -0.53 -10.50 -7.45
C ALA A 112 -1.18 -9.54 -8.47
N THR A 113 -1.73 -8.41 -8.00
CA THR A 113 -2.30 -7.36 -8.88
C THR A 113 -1.26 -6.85 -9.86
N LEU A 114 -0.06 -6.51 -9.37
CA LEU A 114 1.01 -6.03 -10.22
C LEU A 114 1.50 -7.13 -11.19
N GLY A 115 1.68 -8.37 -10.73
CA GLY A 115 2.06 -9.49 -11.59
C GLY A 115 1.08 -9.72 -12.73
N LEU A 116 -0.23 -9.63 -12.44
CA LEU A 116 -1.29 -9.73 -13.44
C LEU A 116 -1.24 -8.57 -14.45
N VAL A 117 -1.06 -7.33 -13.98
CA VAL A 117 -0.96 -6.15 -14.87
C VAL A 117 0.27 -6.25 -15.78
N HIS A 118 1.41 -6.71 -15.28
CA HIS A 118 2.60 -6.90 -16.12
C HIS A 118 2.45 -8.07 -17.10
N ALA A 119 1.75 -9.13 -16.73
CA ALA A 119 1.44 -10.24 -17.63
C ALA A 119 0.46 -9.83 -18.74
N THR A 120 -0.54 -8.97 -18.46
CA THR A 120 -1.47 -8.48 -19.50
C THR A 120 -0.79 -7.54 -20.49
N TYR A 121 0.26 -6.82 -20.09
CA TYR A 121 1.07 -6.06 -21.05
C TYR A 121 1.86 -6.96 -22.02
N ASP A 122 2.21 -8.19 -21.61
CA ASP A 122 2.98 -9.13 -22.42
C ASP A 122 2.14 -9.84 -23.49
N THR A 123 0.85 -10.08 -23.21
CA THR A 123 -0.08 -10.70 -24.18
C THR A 123 -0.34 -9.82 -25.41
N GLY A 124 0.17 -8.58 -25.41
CA GLY A 124 0.00 -7.64 -26.52
C GLY A 124 -1.44 -7.17 -26.67
N ASP A 125 -2.27 -7.34 -25.64
CA ASP A 125 -3.66 -6.92 -25.71
C ASP A 125 -3.77 -5.39 -25.69
N LEU A 126 -3.88 -4.81 -26.88
CA LEU A 126 -3.94 -3.36 -27.08
C LEU A 126 -5.24 -2.72 -26.49
N PHE A 127 -6.19 -3.51 -25.97
CA PHE A 127 -7.35 -2.98 -25.23
C PHE A 127 -6.95 -2.32 -23.89
N VAL A 128 -5.73 -2.58 -23.44
CA VAL A 128 -5.15 -2.14 -22.17
C VAL A 128 -4.65 -0.69 -22.19
N SER A 129 -4.46 -0.11 -23.37
CA SER A 129 -3.93 1.25 -23.56
C SER A 129 -4.87 2.13 -24.38
N HIS A 130 -4.92 3.42 -24.04
CA HIS A 130 -5.80 4.39 -24.69
C HIS A 130 -5.00 5.48 -25.37
N ALA A 131 -5.49 6.01 -26.48
CA ALA A 131 -4.82 7.07 -27.21
C ALA A 131 -5.19 8.42 -26.58
N SER A 132 -4.20 9.28 -26.35
CA SER A 132 -4.48 10.67 -26.01
C SER A 132 -5.14 11.36 -27.20
N ARG A 133 -6.22 12.10 -26.94
CA ARG A 133 -6.97 12.87 -27.95
C ARG A 133 -6.31 14.22 -28.31
N GLY A 134 -5.04 14.41 -27.93
CA GLY A 134 -4.31 15.66 -28.16
C GLY A 134 -4.84 16.84 -27.33
N GLY A 135 -4.30 18.03 -27.57
CA GLY A 135 -4.69 19.27 -26.91
C GLY A 135 -3.61 19.82 -25.97
N GLY A 136 -3.50 21.14 -25.87
CA GLY A 136 -2.39 21.77 -25.14
C GLY A 136 -1.03 21.31 -25.68
N PHE A 137 -0.19 20.73 -24.82
CA PHE A 137 1.16 20.27 -25.15
C PHE A 137 1.28 18.75 -25.39
N VAL A 138 0.19 17.97 -25.24
CA VAL A 138 0.22 16.53 -25.45
C VAL A 138 -0.01 16.21 -26.92
N ALA A 139 0.91 15.47 -27.53
CA ALA A 139 0.75 14.98 -28.90
C ALA A 139 -0.46 14.04 -29.01
N GLU A 140 -1.27 14.24 -30.05
CA GLU A 140 -2.36 13.34 -30.39
C GLU A 140 -1.80 11.94 -30.71
N GLY A 141 -2.49 10.90 -30.22
CA GLY A 141 -2.03 9.52 -30.41
C GLY A 141 -0.95 9.07 -29.43
N ARG A 142 -0.51 9.89 -28.46
CA ARG A 142 0.38 9.43 -27.37
C ARG A 142 -0.29 8.28 -26.59
N PRO A 143 0.40 7.15 -26.34
CA PRO A 143 -0.15 6.06 -25.55
C PRO A 143 -0.36 6.45 -24.09
N ILE A 144 -1.53 6.13 -23.57
CA ILE A 144 -1.90 6.24 -22.15
C ILE A 144 -2.00 4.82 -21.61
N TYR A 145 -1.14 4.50 -20.65
CA TYR A 145 -1.07 3.19 -20.01
C TYR A 145 -2.18 3.05 -18.96
N THR A 146 -3.43 2.93 -19.41
CA THR A 146 -4.62 2.89 -18.54
C THR A 146 -4.54 1.82 -17.45
N MET A 147 -3.94 0.65 -17.71
CA MET A 147 -3.81 -0.36 -16.65
C MET A 147 -2.81 -0.04 -15.56
N THR A 148 -1.84 0.86 -15.78
CA THR A 148 -1.05 1.44 -14.69
C THR A 148 -1.93 2.24 -13.73
N PHE A 149 -2.92 3.00 -14.24
CA PHE A 149 -3.86 3.72 -13.36
C PHE A 149 -4.80 2.78 -12.61
N PHE A 150 -5.29 1.71 -13.23
CA PHE A 150 -6.07 0.68 -12.53
C PHE A 150 -5.27 -0.01 -11.44
N GLU A 151 -4.00 -0.32 -11.73
CA GLU A 151 -3.06 -0.86 -10.75
C GLU A 151 -2.90 0.10 -9.58
N TRP A 152 -2.66 1.39 -9.82
CA TRP A 152 -2.55 2.39 -8.75
C TRP A 152 -3.83 2.49 -7.91
N VAL A 153 -5.01 2.49 -8.53
CA VAL A 153 -6.31 2.54 -7.81
C VAL A 153 -6.50 1.35 -6.86
N MET A 154 -5.86 0.21 -7.13
CA MET A 154 -5.90 -0.97 -6.27
C MET A 154 -4.76 -0.94 -5.24
N ASP A 155 -3.53 -0.72 -5.68
CA ASP A 155 -2.33 -0.91 -4.87
C ASP A 155 -2.08 0.25 -3.90
N VAL A 156 -2.40 1.49 -4.29
CA VAL A 156 -2.20 2.66 -3.43
C VAL A 156 -3.03 2.56 -2.13
N PRO A 157 -4.34 2.25 -2.16
CA PRO A 157 -5.09 1.96 -0.94
C PRO A 157 -4.45 0.88 -0.07
N LEU A 158 -3.94 -0.21 -0.65
CA LEU A 158 -3.26 -1.27 0.10
C LEU A 158 -2.00 -0.76 0.80
N MET A 159 -1.18 0.06 0.12
CA MET A 159 0.01 0.68 0.71
C MET A 159 -0.34 1.68 1.81
N MET A 160 -1.45 2.42 1.67
CA MET A 160 -1.94 3.34 2.71
C MET A 160 -2.48 2.58 3.92
N VAL A 161 -3.18 1.45 3.73
CA VAL A 161 -3.60 0.56 4.83
C VAL A 161 -2.40 -0.07 5.52
N LEU A 162 -1.41 -0.53 4.75
CA LEU A 162 -0.16 -1.05 5.29
C LEU A 162 0.52 0.02 6.17
N SER A 163 0.83 1.19 5.63
CA SER A 163 1.53 2.25 6.38
C SER A 163 0.71 2.84 7.55
N GLY A 164 -0.56 3.13 7.35
CA GLY A 164 -1.43 3.74 8.36
C GLY A 164 -1.90 2.76 9.42
N TYR A 165 -2.62 1.72 9.00
CA TYR A 165 -3.26 0.76 9.90
C TYR A 165 -2.25 -0.26 10.43
N CYS A 166 -1.53 -0.95 9.53
CA CYS A 166 -0.64 -2.04 9.96
C CYS A 166 0.64 -1.53 10.64
N ALA A 167 1.29 -0.49 10.12
CA ALA A 167 2.54 0.02 10.68
C ALA A 167 2.32 1.03 11.81
N MET A 168 1.35 1.95 11.71
CA MET A 168 1.15 2.99 12.74
C MET A 168 -0.04 2.76 13.68
N GLY A 169 -0.82 1.69 13.48
CA GLY A 169 -1.98 1.36 14.31
C GLY A 169 -3.11 2.39 14.24
N ARG A 170 -3.19 3.18 13.16
CA ARG A 170 -4.25 4.18 12.99
C ARG A 170 -5.58 3.49 12.69
N PRO A 171 -6.72 3.98 13.21
CA PRO A 171 -8.03 3.38 12.91
C PRO A 171 -8.42 3.57 11.43
N ILE A 172 -9.14 2.60 10.86
CA ILE A 172 -9.58 2.62 9.45
C ILE A 172 -10.45 3.85 9.11
N SER A 173 -11.17 4.41 10.09
CA SER A 173 -11.93 5.65 9.93
C SER A 173 -11.03 6.85 9.60
N GLU A 174 -9.85 6.97 10.22
CA GLU A 174 -8.86 8.01 9.92
C GLU A 174 -8.18 7.79 8.56
N LEU A 175 -8.14 6.55 8.07
CA LEU A 175 -7.57 6.21 6.76
C LEU A 175 -8.52 6.50 5.59
N SER A 176 -9.82 6.46 5.85
CA SER A 176 -10.85 6.49 4.80
C SER A 176 -10.79 7.75 3.95
N GLY A 177 -10.61 8.91 4.57
CA GLY A 177 -10.51 10.20 3.87
C GLY A 177 -9.37 10.20 2.84
N PRO A 178 -8.11 10.02 3.27
CA PRO A 178 -6.97 10.07 2.36
C PRO A 178 -6.98 8.98 1.29
N VAL A 179 -7.47 7.77 1.61
CA VAL A 179 -7.59 6.68 0.63
C VAL A 179 -8.59 7.02 -0.47
N VAL A 180 -9.79 7.48 -0.11
CA VAL A 180 -10.84 7.84 -1.10
C VAL A 180 -10.39 9.03 -1.94
N VAL A 181 -9.87 10.09 -1.31
CA VAL A 181 -9.35 11.27 -2.01
C VAL A 181 -8.24 10.86 -2.98
N THR A 182 -7.36 9.93 -2.58
CA THR A 182 -6.29 9.43 -3.43
C THR A 182 -6.78 8.70 -4.66
N ASN A 183 -7.71 7.77 -4.51
CA ASN A 183 -8.29 7.09 -5.66
C ASN A 183 -9.00 8.05 -6.62
N ILE A 184 -9.73 9.04 -6.10
CA ILE A 184 -10.41 10.03 -6.94
C ILE A 184 -9.40 10.84 -7.76
N TYR A 185 -8.33 11.35 -7.14
CA TYR A 185 -7.37 12.15 -7.92
C TYR A 185 -6.55 11.30 -8.91
N ILE A 186 -6.29 10.01 -8.64
CA ILE A 186 -5.67 9.10 -9.60
C ILE A 186 -6.57 8.98 -10.84
N ILE A 187 -7.88 8.81 -10.64
CA ILE A 187 -8.86 8.76 -11.74
C ILE A 187 -8.93 10.09 -12.48
N PHE A 188 -8.84 11.24 -11.79
CA PHE A 188 -8.79 12.55 -12.44
C PHE A 188 -7.52 12.73 -13.28
N CYS A 189 -6.36 12.24 -12.80
CA CYS A 189 -5.13 12.24 -13.58
C CYS A 189 -5.31 11.43 -14.87
N TRP A 190 -5.85 10.21 -14.77
CA TRP A 190 -6.19 9.38 -15.94
C TRP A 190 -7.16 10.09 -16.90
N ALA A 191 -8.26 10.64 -16.37
CA ALA A 191 -9.28 11.34 -17.16
C ALA A 191 -8.74 12.58 -17.88
N SER A 192 -7.78 13.27 -17.26
CA SER A 192 -7.14 14.43 -17.87
C SER A 192 -6.30 14.07 -19.10
N LEU A 193 -5.75 12.85 -19.16
CA LEU A 193 -5.00 12.36 -20.32
C LEU A 193 -5.92 11.99 -21.49
N THR A 194 -7.12 11.50 -21.19
CA THR A 194 -8.08 10.96 -22.18
C THR A 194 -9.05 12.01 -22.71
N THR A 195 -9.30 13.09 -21.98
CA THR A 195 -10.18 14.19 -22.44
C THR A 195 -9.57 14.95 -23.62
N SER A 196 -10.40 15.47 -24.53
CA SER A 196 -9.98 16.37 -25.60
C SER A 196 -10.03 17.86 -25.21
N SER A 197 -10.74 18.19 -24.13
CA SER A 197 -10.92 19.58 -23.69
C SER A 197 -9.73 20.05 -22.85
N ALA A 198 -9.01 21.07 -23.34
CA ALA A 198 -7.86 21.65 -22.64
C ALA A 198 -8.26 22.25 -21.28
N THR A 199 -9.39 22.96 -21.22
CA THR A 199 -9.89 23.55 -19.97
C THR A 199 -10.20 22.47 -18.94
N LEU A 200 -10.88 21.39 -19.34
CA LEU A 200 -11.20 20.28 -18.44
C LEU A 200 -9.93 19.57 -17.99
N ARG A 201 -8.98 19.33 -18.89
CA ARG A 201 -7.68 18.72 -18.57
C ARG A 201 -6.95 19.46 -17.46
N TRP A 202 -6.72 20.77 -17.65
CA TRP A 202 -5.99 21.56 -16.65
C TRP A 202 -6.77 21.72 -15.34
N SER A 203 -8.10 21.78 -15.41
CA SER A 203 -8.95 21.79 -14.21
C SER A 203 -8.81 20.50 -13.41
N LEU A 204 -8.82 19.33 -14.07
CA LEU A 204 -8.62 18.03 -13.44
C LEU A 204 -7.23 17.92 -12.83
N ILE A 205 -6.18 18.36 -13.53
CA ILE A 205 -4.79 18.34 -13.02
C ILE A 205 -4.65 19.24 -11.80
N ALA A 206 -5.18 20.47 -11.85
CA ALA A 206 -5.15 21.39 -10.71
C ALA A 206 -5.91 20.82 -9.51
N MET A 207 -7.09 20.25 -9.75
CA MET A 207 -7.88 19.58 -8.70
C MET A 207 -7.10 18.41 -8.09
N SER A 208 -6.42 17.59 -8.91
CA SER A 208 -5.61 16.49 -8.42
C SER A 208 -4.49 16.95 -7.49
N TRP A 209 -3.82 18.06 -7.79
CA TRP A 209 -2.79 18.64 -6.91
C TRP A 209 -3.35 19.14 -5.57
N VAL A 210 -4.54 19.76 -5.60
CA VAL A 210 -5.24 20.18 -4.37
C VAL A 210 -5.60 18.97 -3.52
N MET A 211 -6.18 17.94 -4.13
CA MET A 211 -6.56 16.68 -3.47
C MET A 211 -5.34 15.92 -2.93
N TYR A 212 -4.24 15.88 -3.68
CA TYR A 212 -2.97 15.32 -3.21
C TYR A 212 -2.46 16.05 -1.96
N THR A 213 -2.46 17.39 -1.98
CA THR A 213 -2.01 18.21 -0.85
C THR A 213 -2.88 17.98 0.38
N TRP A 214 -4.20 17.88 0.18
CA TRP A 214 -5.15 17.56 1.23
C TRP A 214 -4.88 16.17 1.85
N ALA A 215 -4.81 15.12 1.02
CA ALA A 215 -4.55 13.76 1.49
C ALA A 215 -3.20 13.66 2.22
N SER A 216 -2.16 14.32 1.69
CA SER A 216 -0.83 14.36 2.29
C SER A 216 -0.82 15.03 3.67
N ARG A 217 -1.59 16.11 3.85
CA ARG A 217 -1.74 16.77 5.15
C ARG A 217 -2.35 15.83 6.19
N GLU A 218 -3.38 15.07 5.83
CA GLU A 218 -4.00 14.10 6.74
C GLU A 218 -3.05 12.95 7.07
N MET A 219 -2.30 12.45 6.08
CA MET A 219 -1.25 11.43 6.31
C MET A 219 -0.14 11.91 7.24
N LEU A 220 0.29 13.18 7.14
CA LEU A 220 1.22 13.79 8.10
C LEU A 220 0.61 13.91 9.51
N GLY A 221 -0.71 14.11 9.59
CA GLY A 221 -1.46 14.02 10.84
C GLY A 221 -1.33 12.65 11.50
N TRP A 222 -1.35 11.57 10.71
CA TRP A 222 -1.12 10.21 11.23
C TRP A 222 0.26 10.07 11.87
N VAL A 223 1.29 10.57 11.18
CA VAL A 223 2.68 10.55 11.66
C VAL A 223 2.82 11.33 12.95
N SER A 224 2.32 12.56 13.01
CA SER A 224 2.39 13.40 14.21
C SER A 224 1.65 12.78 15.40
N ASN A 225 0.46 12.22 15.15
CA ASN A 225 -0.29 11.53 16.20
C ASN A 225 0.43 10.25 16.66
N TYR A 226 1.04 9.51 15.74
CA TYR A 226 1.84 8.32 16.06
C TYR A 226 3.05 8.67 16.94
N GLU A 227 3.82 9.70 16.59
CA GLU A 227 4.97 10.11 17.38
C GLU A 227 4.61 10.52 18.81
N ARG A 228 3.44 11.16 19.00
CA ARG A 228 2.94 11.58 20.31
C ARG A 228 2.39 10.45 21.17
N THR A 229 1.80 9.43 20.55
CA THR A 229 1.02 8.39 21.25
C THR A 229 1.74 7.05 21.35
N ALA A 230 2.71 6.75 20.47
CA ALA A 230 3.39 5.48 20.44
C ALA A 230 4.38 5.34 21.62
N PRO A 231 4.40 4.18 22.32
CA PRO A 231 5.41 3.86 23.33
C PRO A 231 6.84 4.00 22.77
N GLN A 232 7.78 4.45 23.60
CA GLN A 232 9.18 4.67 23.19
C GLN A 232 9.92 3.36 22.88
N ASP A 233 9.51 2.26 23.52
CA ASP A 233 10.07 0.92 23.39
C ASP A 233 9.47 0.11 22.22
N LEU A 234 8.53 0.70 21.47
CA LEU A 234 7.84 0.02 20.37
C LEU A 234 8.85 -0.40 19.27
N PRO A 235 8.80 -1.65 18.78
CA PRO A 235 9.74 -2.16 17.78
C PRO A 235 9.62 -1.35 16.49
N SER A 236 10.78 -0.97 15.95
CA SER A 236 10.92 -0.24 14.71
C SER A 236 10.12 1.06 14.69
N ARG A 237 10.02 1.74 15.85
CA ARG A 237 9.28 3.01 16.01
C ARG A 237 9.64 4.06 14.97
N SER A 238 10.91 4.19 14.61
CA SER A 238 11.39 5.18 13.62
C SER A 238 11.05 4.81 12.17
N LEU A 239 10.99 3.52 11.85
CA LEU A 239 10.74 3.06 10.47
C LEU A 239 9.26 3.20 10.06
N ARG A 240 8.33 3.07 11.01
CA ARG A 240 6.88 3.15 10.76
C ARG A 240 6.43 4.49 10.16
N PRO A 241 6.78 5.67 10.71
CA PRO A 241 6.42 6.96 10.10
C PRO A 241 7.14 7.20 8.76
N VAL A 242 8.35 6.66 8.57
CA VAL A 242 9.10 6.75 7.30
C VAL A 242 8.31 6.13 6.15
N LEU A 243 7.53 5.06 6.38
CA LEU A 243 6.65 4.49 5.35
C LEU A 243 5.60 5.49 4.85
N SER A 244 4.92 6.19 5.77
CA SER A 244 3.89 7.16 5.38
C SER A 244 4.49 8.40 4.72
N VAL A 245 5.59 8.94 5.27
CA VAL A 245 6.29 10.09 4.66
C VAL A 245 6.88 9.71 3.30
N GLY A 246 7.43 8.50 3.19
CA GLY A 246 7.94 7.94 1.95
C GLY A 246 6.85 7.82 0.88
N LEU A 247 5.63 7.43 1.23
CA LEU A 247 4.49 7.43 0.29
C LEU A 247 4.13 8.83 -0.20
N ILE A 248 4.07 9.81 0.70
CA ILE A 248 3.78 11.21 0.32
C ILE A 248 4.82 11.71 -0.69
N ALA A 249 6.11 11.47 -0.41
CA ALA A 249 7.21 11.86 -1.28
C ALA A 249 7.16 11.09 -2.61
N LEU A 250 6.87 9.79 -2.58
CA LEU A 250 6.73 8.97 -3.78
C LEU A 250 5.61 9.49 -4.68
N PHE A 251 4.42 9.75 -4.13
CA PHE A 251 3.29 10.31 -4.87
C PHE A 251 3.57 11.70 -5.43
N PHE A 252 4.34 12.53 -4.70
CA PHE A 252 4.82 13.80 -5.23
C PHE A 252 5.64 13.59 -6.52
N VAL A 253 6.60 12.66 -6.49
CA VAL A 253 7.45 12.36 -7.64
C VAL A 253 6.61 11.81 -8.80
N TYR A 254 5.65 10.91 -8.57
CA TYR A 254 4.72 10.46 -9.61
C TYR A 254 3.94 11.63 -10.21
N GLY A 255 3.47 12.58 -9.39
CA GLY A 255 2.79 13.80 -9.85
C GLY A 255 3.68 14.71 -10.71
N MET A 256 4.96 14.84 -10.35
CA MET A 256 5.95 15.59 -11.12
C MET A 256 6.22 14.94 -12.49
N VAL A 257 6.38 13.61 -12.52
CA VAL A 257 6.58 12.84 -13.75
C VAL A 257 5.34 12.91 -14.65
N PHE A 258 4.16 12.78 -14.05
CA PHE A 258 2.88 12.93 -14.75
C PHE A 258 2.72 14.33 -15.37
N THR A 259 3.01 15.39 -14.62
CA THR A 259 2.93 16.77 -15.15
C THR A 259 3.98 17.04 -16.22
N ALA A 260 5.20 16.51 -16.08
CA ALA A 260 6.23 16.55 -17.12
C ALA A 260 5.80 15.81 -18.40
N SER A 261 5.12 14.68 -18.27
CA SER A 261 4.53 13.94 -19.40
C SER A 261 3.44 14.75 -20.09
N VAL A 262 2.48 15.31 -19.34
CA VAL A 262 1.37 16.11 -19.89
C VAL A 262 1.86 17.40 -20.56
N THR A 263 2.95 17.97 -20.09
CA THR A 263 3.56 19.17 -20.71
C THR A 263 4.44 18.84 -21.91
N GLY A 264 4.61 17.55 -22.25
CA GLY A 264 5.46 17.11 -23.36
C GLY A 264 6.95 17.19 -23.06
N ILE A 265 7.35 17.52 -21.83
CA ILE A 265 8.76 17.55 -21.40
C ILE A 265 9.33 16.12 -21.37
N MET A 266 8.50 15.14 -20.98
CA MET A 266 8.89 13.73 -20.93
C MET A 266 8.17 12.91 -22.00
N ASP A 267 8.94 12.15 -22.79
CA ASP A 267 8.40 11.23 -23.79
C ASP A 267 7.69 10.03 -23.15
N ALA A 268 6.90 9.29 -23.94
CA ALA A 268 6.08 8.18 -23.45
C ALA A 268 6.91 6.97 -23.02
N HIS A 269 8.12 6.82 -23.56
CA HIS A 269 9.02 5.73 -23.20
C HIS A 269 9.66 5.98 -21.85
N SER A 270 10.22 7.17 -21.64
CA SER A 270 10.83 7.60 -20.36
C SER A 270 9.81 7.59 -19.21
N GLU A 271 8.67 8.27 -19.37
CA GLU A 271 7.38 7.58 -19.30
C GLU A 271 7.19 6.34 -18.44
N ARG A 272 6.86 5.31 -19.20
CA ARG A 272 6.64 3.94 -18.80
C ARG A 272 7.82 3.36 -18.02
N MET A 273 9.06 3.65 -18.43
CA MET A 273 10.25 3.13 -17.76
C MET A 273 10.38 3.66 -16.34
N PHE A 274 10.12 4.96 -16.14
CA PHE A 274 10.08 5.54 -14.81
C PHE A 274 9.01 4.87 -13.95
N TYR A 275 7.76 4.76 -14.44
CA TYR A 275 6.69 4.12 -13.68
C TYR A 275 7.00 2.66 -13.35
N LEU A 276 7.52 1.88 -14.30
CA LEU A 276 7.96 0.50 -14.07
C LEU A 276 9.00 0.43 -12.94
N CYS A 277 10.08 1.19 -13.04
CA CYS A 277 11.17 1.17 -12.07
C CYS A 277 10.70 1.67 -10.69
N ALA A 278 9.98 2.78 -10.64
CA ALA A 278 9.46 3.36 -9.40
C ALA A 278 8.45 2.44 -8.72
N THR A 279 7.56 1.80 -9.49
CA THR A 279 6.53 0.89 -8.96
C THR A 279 7.17 -0.36 -8.36
N LEU A 280 8.11 -1.00 -9.07
CA LEU A 280 8.83 -2.16 -8.55
C LEU A 280 9.65 -1.81 -7.30
N THR A 281 10.42 -0.72 -7.37
CA THR A 281 11.32 -0.31 -6.29
C THR A 281 10.55 0.06 -5.03
N SER A 282 9.49 0.86 -5.15
CA SER A 282 8.70 1.31 -4.00
C SER A 282 7.99 0.15 -3.29
N LYS A 283 7.39 -0.78 -4.03
CA LYS A 283 6.70 -1.94 -3.47
C LYS A 283 7.67 -2.94 -2.84
N LEU A 284 8.84 -3.14 -3.46
CA LEU A 284 9.90 -3.96 -2.87
C LEU A 284 10.42 -3.32 -1.58
N ALA A 285 10.68 -2.01 -1.57
CA ALA A 285 11.10 -1.28 -0.38
C ALA A 285 10.06 -1.39 0.75
N PHE A 286 8.76 -1.29 0.41
CA PHE A 286 7.66 -1.51 1.35
C PHE A 286 7.68 -2.92 1.93
N SER A 287 7.79 -3.96 1.09
CA SER A 287 7.86 -5.34 1.56
C SER A 287 9.06 -5.57 2.49
N ILE A 288 10.25 -5.07 2.13
CA ILE A 288 11.46 -5.16 2.97
C ILE A 288 11.22 -4.48 4.32
N ALA A 289 10.66 -3.26 4.34
CA ALA A 289 10.39 -2.57 5.58
C ALA A 289 9.40 -3.34 6.48
N PHE A 290 8.37 -3.98 5.92
CA PHE A 290 7.47 -4.85 6.69
C PHE A 290 8.13 -6.15 7.17
N VAL A 291 9.07 -6.71 6.41
CA VAL A 291 9.90 -7.82 6.88
C VAL A 291 10.71 -7.39 8.10
N ILE A 292 11.33 -6.21 8.07
CA ILE A 292 12.11 -5.66 9.20
C ILE A 292 11.21 -5.43 10.43
N ILE A 293 10.08 -4.75 10.26
CA ILE A 293 9.12 -4.49 11.35
C ILE A 293 8.65 -5.82 11.98
N ARG A 294 8.28 -6.80 11.17
CA ARG A 294 7.86 -8.13 11.64
C ARG A 294 8.99 -8.82 12.42
N ALA A 295 10.20 -8.84 11.87
CA ALA A 295 11.36 -9.48 12.49
C ALA A 295 11.67 -8.89 13.87
N ASP A 296 11.64 -7.56 13.99
CA ASP A 296 11.88 -6.85 15.26
C ASP A 296 10.77 -7.13 16.29
N GLU A 297 9.50 -7.12 15.86
CA GLU A 297 8.37 -7.52 16.71
C GLU A 297 8.48 -8.96 17.21
N TYR A 298 8.91 -9.90 16.35
CA TYR A 298 9.12 -11.30 16.75
C TYR A 298 10.29 -11.44 17.73
N HIS A 299 11.38 -10.70 17.51
CA HIS A 299 12.53 -10.70 18.40
C HIS A 299 12.16 -10.18 19.80
N GLN A 300 11.45 -9.05 19.88
CA GLN A 300 10.98 -8.53 21.16
C GLN A 300 10.00 -9.47 21.87
N MET A 301 9.08 -10.10 21.12
CA MET A 301 8.16 -11.10 21.68
C MET A 301 8.91 -12.30 22.25
N LEU A 302 9.87 -12.86 21.50
CA LEU A 302 10.65 -14.02 21.92
C LEU A 302 11.50 -13.71 23.16
N THR A 303 12.20 -12.58 23.17
CA THR A 303 12.99 -12.15 24.33
C THR A 303 12.10 -11.89 25.54
N GLY A 304 10.89 -11.35 25.36
CA GLY A 304 9.88 -11.20 26.41
C GLY A 304 9.43 -12.53 26.99
N VAL A 305 9.14 -13.53 26.16
CA VAL A 305 8.77 -14.89 26.60
C VAL A 305 9.94 -15.55 27.32
N LEU A 306 11.16 -15.48 26.78
CA LEU A 306 12.36 -16.04 27.40
C LEU A 306 12.64 -15.43 28.78
N LYS A 307 12.49 -14.10 28.93
CA LYS A 307 12.59 -13.43 30.24
C LYS A 307 11.55 -13.96 31.22
N LYS A 308 10.29 -14.09 30.80
CA LYS A 308 9.21 -14.64 31.66
C LYS A 308 9.46 -16.09 32.06
N VAL A 309 9.88 -16.94 31.13
CA VAL A 309 10.21 -18.34 31.40
C VAL A 309 11.44 -18.45 32.31
N SER A 310 12.47 -17.63 32.09
CA SER A 310 13.66 -17.59 32.95
C SER A 310 13.30 -17.19 34.39
N ILE A 311 12.49 -16.15 34.57
CA ILE A 311 11.99 -15.74 35.90
C ILE A 311 11.14 -16.84 36.53
N SER A 312 10.24 -17.48 35.77
CA SER A 312 9.42 -18.59 36.26
C SER A 312 10.27 -19.80 36.66
N ASN A 313 11.30 -20.12 35.89
CA ASN A 313 12.21 -21.24 36.18
C ASN A 313 13.05 -20.95 37.42
N ILE A 314 13.58 -19.74 37.57
CA ILE A 314 14.31 -19.31 38.79
C ILE A 314 13.39 -19.41 40.00
N GLY A 315 12.14 -18.94 39.89
CA GLY A 315 11.14 -19.08 40.96
C GLY A 315 10.85 -20.55 41.32
N MET A 316 10.65 -21.41 40.32
CA MET A 316 10.40 -22.84 40.54
C MET A 316 11.62 -23.54 41.18
N VAL A 317 12.83 -23.22 40.74
CA VAL A 317 14.07 -23.75 41.33
C VAL A 317 14.23 -23.27 42.77
N SER A 318 13.90 -22.01 43.08
CA SER A 318 13.94 -21.47 44.44
C SER A 318 12.97 -22.20 45.36
N ILE A 319 11.74 -22.47 44.88
CA ILE A 319 10.73 -23.25 45.62
C ILE A 319 11.24 -24.69 45.86
N MET A 320 11.77 -25.35 44.84
CA MET A 320 12.29 -26.73 44.96
C MET A 320 13.49 -26.84 45.89
N ARG A 321 14.33 -25.81 45.97
CA ARG A 321 15.51 -25.79 46.86
C ARG A 321 15.17 -25.50 48.32
N GLY A 322 13.93 -25.15 48.66
CA GLY A 322 13.51 -24.85 50.04
C GLY A 322 14.18 -23.60 50.64
N THR A 323 14.93 -22.86 49.84
CA THR A 323 15.47 -21.55 50.19
C THR A 323 14.36 -20.52 49.99
N PHE A 324 13.58 -20.28 51.04
CA PHE A 324 12.58 -19.21 51.13
C PHE A 324 13.22 -17.86 51.47
N ASP A 325 14.40 -17.55 50.93
CA ASP A 325 14.86 -16.17 50.92
C ASP A 325 13.89 -15.43 50.00
N LEU A 326 13.02 -14.65 50.64
CA LEU A 326 11.87 -13.97 50.06
C LEU A 326 12.32 -13.06 48.91
N LEU A 327 12.42 -13.60 47.70
CA LEU A 327 12.54 -12.83 46.46
C LEU A 327 11.20 -12.14 46.23
N LEU A 328 10.96 -11.04 46.93
CA LEU A 328 9.98 -10.04 46.51
C LEU A 328 10.50 -9.50 45.17
N PRO A 329 9.82 -9.76 44.04
CA PRO A 329 10.13 -9.04 42.82
C PRO A 329 9.78 -7.59 43.07
N CYS A 330 10.75 -6.81 43.52
CA CYS A 330 10.70 -5.36 43.51
C CYS A 330 10.74 -4.97 42.04
N THR A 331 9.56 -4.90 41.42
CA THR A 331 9.40 -4.16 40.18
C THR A 331 9.63 -2.70 40.58
N VAL A 332 10.82 -2.19 40.26
CA VAL A 332 11.06 -0.75 40.32
C VAL A 332 10.22 -0.17 39.19
N ASP A 333 9.05 0.37 39.54
CA ASP A 333 8.26 1.18 38.63
C ASP A 333 9.14 2.37 38.19
N ALA A 334 9.59 2.33 36.94
CA ALA A 334 10.28 3.41 36.26
C ALA A 334 9.33 4.05 35.24
#